data_AF-A0A915UXW3-F1
#
_entry.id   AF-A0A915UXW3-F1
#
_cell.length_a   1.000
_cell.length_b   1.000
_cell.length_c   1.000
_cell.angle_alpha   90.00
_cell.angle_beta   90.00
_cell.angle_gamma   90.00
#
_symmetry.space_group_name_H-M   'P 1'
#
loop_
_entity.id
_entity.type
_entity.pdbx_description
1 polymer ?
#
loop_
_entity_poly.entity_id
_entity_poly.type
_entity_poly.pdbx_seq_one_letter_code
_entity_poly.pdbx_strand_id
1 'polypeptide(L)' 'MPAGDDPLPGEIGYYAPAGVIVSYYEDIGYFNGIVRLGQFDGGMDAINALIRQTGDFVATIELAD' A
#
# COMPACT_ATOMS: atom_id res chain seq x y z
N MET A 1 11.99 5.69 -14.60
CA MET A 1 11.01 4.89 -13.83
C MET A 1 11.78 3.97 -12.90
N PRO A 2 11.33 3.76 -11.65
CA PRO A 2 11.85 2.72 -10.77
C PRO A 2 11.74 1.35 -11.45
N ALA A 3 12.64 0.42 -11.11
CA ALA A 3 12.60 -0.93 -11.65
C ALA A 3 11.27 -1.63 -11.27
N GLY A 4 10.80 -1.43 -10.04
CA GLY A 4 9.70 -2.16 -9.44
C GLY A 4 10.11 -2.70 -8.08
N ASP A 5 9.14 -3.27 -7.39
CA ASP A 5 9.33 -3.91 -6.09
C ASP A 5 8.24 -4.98 -5.91
N ASP A 6 8.40 -5.80 -4.88
CA ASP A 6 7.47 -6.85 -4.46
C ASP A 6 7.05 -6.65 -2.99
N PRO A 7 6.14 -5.69 -2.71
CA PRO A 7 5.70 -5.44 -1.34
C PRO A 7 4.78 -6.55 -0.82
N LEU A 8 4.99 -6.91 0.44
CA LEU A 8 4.24 -7.87 1.22
C LEU A 8 2.93 -7.24 1.75
N PRO A 9 1.95 -8.07 2.15
CA PRO A 9 0.77 -7.59 2.85
C PRO A 9 1.13 -6.73 4.07
N GLY A 10 0.49 -5.58 4.21
CA GLY A 10 0.75 -4.59 5.26
C GLY A 10 1.75 -3.51 4.88
N GLU A 11 2.32 -3.56 3.67
CA GLU A 11 3.23 -2.54 3.17
C GLU A 11 2.52 -1.46 2.34
N ILE A 12 3.19 -0.33 2.17
CA ILE A 12 2.73 0.84 1.44
C ILE A 12 3.71 1.10 0.29
N GLY A 13 3.17 1.28 -0.91
CA GLY A 13 3.94 1.60 -2.11
C GLY A 13 3.47 2.88 -2.78
N TYR A 14 4.31 3.38 -3.67
CA TYR A 14 3.98 4.40 -4.66
C TYR A 14 4.14 3.80 -6.06
N TYR A 15 3.07 3.80 -6.85
CA TYR A 15 3.11 3.36 -8.24
C TYR A 15 3.39 4.56 -9.16
N ALA A 16 4.66 4.71 -9.54
CA ALA A 16 5.16 5.88 -10.27
C ALA A 16 4.48 6.14 -11.64
N PRO A 17 4.10 5.12 -12.44
CA PRO A 17 3.42 5.33 -13.71
C PRO A 17 2.06 6.02 -13.62
N ALA A 18 1.28 5.79 -12.54
CA ALA A 18 -0.04 6.43 -12.37
C ALA A 18 -0.05 7.51 -11.28
N GLY A 19 1.03 7.63 -10.49
CA GLY A 19 1.11 8.60 -9.42
C GLY A 19 0.17 8.32 -8.25
N VAL A 20 -0.07 7.04 -7.94
CA VAL A 20 -1.00 6.61 -6.89
C VAL A 20 -0.28 5.95 -5.71
N ILE A 21 -0.86 6.07 -4.52
CA ILE A 21 -0.47 5.29 -3.34
C ILE A 21 -1.13 3.91 -3.45
N VAL A 22 -0.36 2.88 -3.13
CA VAL A 22 -0.79 1.48 -3.15
C VAL A 22 -0.71 0.94 -1.73
N SER A 23 -1.82 0.40 -1.23
CA SER A 23 -1.89 -0.30 0.05
C SER A 23 -2.03 -1.79 -0.22
N TYR A 24 -1.08 -2.59 0.26
CA TYR A 24 -1.05 -4.03 -0.01
C TYR A 24 -1.80 -4.78 1.08
N TYR A 25 -2.95 -5.37 0.76
CA TYR A 25 -3.71 -6.24 1.68
C TYR A 25 -3.53 -7.74 1.37
N GLU A 26 -2.93 -8.07 0.24
CA GLU A 26 -2.60 -9.43 -0.20
C GLU A 26 -1.26 -9.43 -0.95
N ASP A 27 -0.67 -10.61 -1.11
CA ASP A 27 0.56 -10.79 -1.90
C ASP A 27 0.20 -10.85 -3.38
N ILE A 28 0.64 -9.84 -4.13
CA ILE A 28 0.39 -9.71 -5.57
C ILE A 28 1.67 -9.90 -6.42
N GLY A 29 2.81 -10.15 -5.77
CA GLY A 29 4.11 -10.30 -6.41
C GLY A 29 4.72 -9.01 -6.97
N TYR A 30 5.89 -9.17 -7.59
CA TYR A 30 6.66 -8.08 -8.18
C TYR A 30 5.90 -7.31 -9.27
N PHE A 31 5.91 -5.97 -9.18
CA PHE A 31 5.33 -5.11 -10.20
C PHE A 31 6.26 -3.95 -10.57
N ASN A 32 6.38 -3.68 -11.88
CA ASN A 32 7.26 -2.64 -12.40
C ASN A 32 6.82 -1.24 -11.94
N GLY A 33 7.78 -0.38 -11.60
CA GLY A 33 7.50 1.02 -11.26
C GLY A 33 6.93 1.24 -9.84
N ILE A 34 6.86 0.20 -9.01
CA ILE A 34 6.61 0.32 -7.57
C ILE A 34 7.86 0.86 -6.86
N VAL A 35 7.62 1.75 -5.90
CA VAL A 35 8.59 2.19 -4.89
C VAL A 35 8.00 1.88 -3.52
N ARG A 36 8.68 1.06 -2.71
CA ARG A 36 8.28 0.79 -1.33
C ARG A 36 8.50 2.03 -0.46
N LEU A 37 7.43 2.48 0.21
CA LEU A 37 7.43 3.66 1.07
C LEU A 37 7.55 3.30 2.55
N GLY A 38 7.10 2.11 2.94
CA GLY A 38 7.11 1.64 4.32
C GLY A 38 6.03 0.61 4.59
N GLN A 39 5.57 0.55 5.84
CA GLN A 39 4.56 -0.40 6.30
C GLN A 39 3.60 0.26 7.29
N PHE A 40 2.42 -0.32 7.46
CA PHE A 40 1.50 0.08 8.53
C PHE A 40 2.01 -0.44 9.88
N ASP A 41 1.98 0.40 10.92
CA ASP A 41 2.37 -0.01 12.27
C ASP A 41 1.39 -1.02 12.91
N GLY A 42 0.16 -1.09 12.41
CA GLY A 42 -0.91 -1.93 12.95
C GLY A 42 -0.83 -3.43 12.60
N GLY A 43 0.19 -3.87 11.86
CA GLY A 43 0.37 -5.27 11.47
C GLY A 43 -0.89 -5.89 10.85
N MET A 44 -1.33 -7.04 11.38
CA MET A 44 -2.50 -7.75 10.87
C MET A 44 -3.81 -6.97 11.02
N ASP A 45 -3.93 -6.11 12.03
CA ASP A 45 -5.14 -5.28 12.21
C ASP A 45 -5.28 -4.23 11.10
N ALA A 46 -4.16 -3.71 10.60
CA ALA A 46 -4.16 -2.81 9.45
C ALA A 46 -4.62 -3.53 8.16
N ILE A 47 -4.12 -4.75 7.93
CA ILE A 47 -4.54 -5.59 6.80
C ILE A 47 -6.05 -5.89 6.89
N ASN A 48 -6.53 -6.31 8.07
CA ASN A 48 -7.94 -6.56 8.30
C ASN A 48 -8.80 -5.30 8.09
N ALA A 49 -8.30 -4.12 8.42
CA ALA A 49 -9.00 -2.86 8.19
C ALA A 49 -9.14 -2.55 6.68
N LEU A 50 -8.12 -2.83 5.87
CA LEU A 50 -8.18 -2.71 4.41
C LEU A 50 -9.16 -3.70 3.79
N ILE A 51 -9.11 -4.98 4.20
CA ILE A 51 -10.00 -6.04 3.69
C ILE A 51 -11.48 -5.71 3.96
N ARG A 52 -11.79 -5.03 5.06
CA ARG A 52 -13.17 -4.62 5.40
C ARG A 52 -13.72 -3.52 4.49
N GLN A 53 -12.88 -2.81 3.74
CA GLN A 53 -13.34 -1.77 2.80
C GLN A 53 -13.76 -2.44 1.48
N THR A 54 -15.06 -2.65 1.30
CA THR A 54 -15.61 -3.35 0.12
C THR A 54 -16.20 -2.42 -0.95
N GLY A 55 -16.09 -1.11 -0.76
CA GLY A 55 -16.56 -0.09 -1.69
C GLY A 55 -15.76 1.20 -1.56
N ASP A 56 -16.18 2.23 -2.29
CA ASP A 56 -15.49 3.52 -2.28
C ASP A 56 -15.47 4.12 -0.87
N PHE A 57 -14.30 4.60 -0.44
CA PHE A 57 -14.13 5.30 0.81
C PHE A 57 -13.15 6.47 0.65
N VAL A 58 -13.28 7.46 1.52
CA VAL A 58 -12.32 8.57 1.61
C VAL A 58 -11.22 8.18 2.60
N ALA A 59 -9.96 8.39 2.21
CA ALA A 59 -8.81 8.22 3.08
C ALA A 59 -8.08 9.56 3.27
N THR A 60 -7.60 9.80 4.49
CA THR A 60 -6.73 10.94 4.82
C THR A 60 -5.31 10.43 5.05
N ILE A 61 -4.32 11.13 4.49
CA ILE A 61 -2.90 10.89 4.76
C ILE A 61 -2.36 12.17 5.40
N GLU A 62 -1.82 12.04 6.60
CA GLU A 62 -1.25 13.14 7.38
C GLU A 62 0.00 12.67 8.12
N LEU A 63 0.77 13.63 8.65
CA LEU A 63 1.89 13.31 9.52
C LEU A 63 1.36 12.79 10.86
N ALA A 64 2.00 11.74 11.38
CA ALA A 64 1.74 11.28 12.74
C ALA A 64 2.21 12.34 13.77
N ASP A 65 1.56 12.37 14.93
CA ASP A 65 1.89 13.27 16.07
C ASP A 65 3.28 13.01 16.68
#